data_AF-A0A143XBM3-F1
#
_entry.id   AF-A0A143XBM3-F1
#
_cell.length_a   1.000
_cell.length_b   1.000
_cell.length_c   1.000
_cell.angle_alpha   90.00
_cell.angle_beta   90.00
_cell.angle_gamma   90.00
#
_symmetry.space_group_name_H-M   'P 1'
#
loop_
_entity.id
_entity.type
_entity.pdbx_description
1 polymer ?
#
loop_
_entity_poly.entity_id
_entity_poly.type
_entity_poly.pdbx_seq_one_letter_code
_entity_poly.pdbx_strand_id
1 'polypeptide(L)'
;MNEQIILLIFLIAALVATLGLYFLKAKKQVQYKGDERWGLIQLKANNVANISNSILLIVLVILPLFIDSQTTFTFQRVITFALIYIGVRNLIELIAIIYFDRQL
;
A
#
# COMPACT_ATOMS: atom_id res chain seq x y z
N MET A 1 -22.10 13.13 -0.02
CA MET A 1 -21.65 11.75 0.32
C MET A 1 -21.17 11.78 1.77
N ASN A 2 -21.58 10.83 2.61
CA ASN A 2 -21.21 10.82 4.04
C ASN A 2 -19.71 10.46 4.20
N GLU A 3 -19.01 11.09 5.14
CA GLU A 3 -17.57 10.86 5.43
C GLU A 3 -17.29 9.37 5.68
N GLN A 4 -18.18 8.70 6.41
CA GLN A 4 -18.08 7.27 6.71
C GLN A 4 -18.13 6.39 5.46
N ILE A 5 -18.96 6.77 4.47
CA ILE A 5 -19.07 6.03 3.21
C ILE A 5 -17.76 6.17 2.42
N ILE A 6 -17.14 7.35 2.45
CA ILE A 6 -15.85 7.60 1.78
C ILE A 6 -14.75 6.73 2.41
N LEU A 7 -14.64 6.73 3.73
CA LEU A 7 -13.66 5.90 4.45
C LEU A 7 -13.88 4.41 4.19
N LEU A 8 -15.14 3.96 4.14
CA LEU A 8 -15.46 2.57 3.84
C LEU A 8 -15.01 2.17 2.42
N ILE A 9 -15.22 3.02 1.42
CA ILE A 9 -14.75 2.78 0.05
C ILE A 9 -13.23 2.63 0.03
N PHE A 10 -12.49 3.51 0.71
CA PHE A 10 -11.03 3.41 0.81
C PHE A 10 -10.58 2.13 1.53
N LEU A 11 -11.27 1.71 2.58
CA LEU A 11 -10.96 0.46 3.28
C LEU A 11 -11.18 -0.77 2.38
N ILE A 12 -12.29 -0.80 1.62
CA ILE A 12 -12.55 -1.88 0.67
C ILE A 12 -11.47 -1.90 -0.42
N ALA A 13 -11.08 -0.73 -0.94
CA ALA A 13 -10.01 -0.64 -1.92
C ALA A 13 -8.65 -1.12 -1.35
N ALA A 14 -8.31 -0.73 -0.12
CA ALA A 14 -7.12 -1.18 0.59
C ALA A 14 -7.09 -2.70 0.80
N LEU A 15 -8.25 -3.28 1.14
CA LEU A 15 -8.41 -4.72 1.29
C LEU A 15 -8.20 -5.44 -0.05
N VAL A 16 -8.86 -4.98 -1.11
CA VAL A 16 -8.73 -5.57 -2.46
C VAL A 16 -7.29 -5.48 -2.96
N ALA A 17 -6.62 -4.34 -2.77
CA ALA A 17 -5.21 -4.18 -3.14
C ALA A 17 -4.30 -5.16 -2.37
N THR A 18 -4.53 -5.30 -1.07
CA THR A 18 -3.74 -6.20 -0.21
C THR A 18 -3.93 -7.66 -0.60
N LEU A 19 -5.18 -8.11 -0.74
CA LEU A 19 -5.46 -9.48 -1.17
C LEU A 19 -4.96 -9.75 -2.59
N GLY A 20 -5.17 -8.81 -3.51
CA GLY A 20 -4.67 -8.87 -4.87
C GLY A 20 -3.15 -9.01 -4.92
N LEU A 21 -2.42 -8.30 -4.06
CA LEU A 21 -0.96 -8.35 -4.00
C LEU A 21 -0.48 -9.75 -3.61
N TYR A 22 -1.05 -10.31 -2.53
CA TYR A 22 -0.68 -11.64 -2.08
C TYR A 22 -1.06 -12.71 -3.10
N PHE A 23 -2.24 -12.62 -3.70
CA PHE A 23 -2.68 -13.56 -4.72
C PHE A 23 -1.77 -13.51 -5.96
N LEU A 24 -1.42 -12.29 -6.42
CA LEU A 24 -0.53 -12.11 -7.56
C LEU A 24 0.87 -12.68 -7.27
N LYS A 25 1.43 -12.39 -6.09
CA LYS A 25 2.73 -12.91 -5.67
C LYS A 25 2.73 -14.44 -5.63
N ALA A 26 1.70 -15.05 -5.04
CA ALA A 26 1.57 -16.50 -4.97
C ALA A 26 1.45 -17.13 -6.38
N LYS A 27 0.60 -16.56 -7.25
CA LYS A 27 0.44 -17.03 -8.63
C LYS A 27 1.76 -16.97 -9.40
N LYS A 28 2.47 -15.85 -9.28
CA LYS A 28 3.74 -15.61 -9.98
C LYS A 28 4.87 -16.49 -9.45
N GLN A 29 4.91 -16.75 -8.14
CA GLN A 29 5.84 -17.71 -7.54
C GLN A 29 5.72 -19.10 -8.19
N VAL A 30 4.49 -19.58 -8.39
CA VAL A 30 4.23 -20.86 -9.05
C VAL A 30 4.59 -20.80 -10.55
N GLN A 31 4.22 -19.72 -11.23
CA GLN A 31 4.48 -19.54 -12.66
C GLN A 31 5.98 -19.55 -12.99
N TYR A 32 6.78 -18.80 -12.23
CA TYR A 32 8.22 -18.67 -12.47
C TYR A 32 9.04 -19.74 -11.75
N LYS A 33 8.43 -20.64 -10.97
CA LYS A 33 9.11 -21.73 -10.25
C LYS A 33 10.31 -21.27 -9.39
N GLY A 34 10.28 -20.04 -8.88
CA GLY A 34 11.38 -19.47 -8.10
C GLY A 34 12.60 -19.01 -8.92
N ASP A 35 12.43 -18.75 -10.21
CA ASP A 35 13.45 -18.19 -11.11
C ASP A 35 13.97 -16.82 -10.63
N GLU A 36 15.24 -16.55 -10.94
CA GLU A 36 15.95 -15.31 -10.60
C GLU A 36 15.22 -14.07 -11.12
N ARG A 37 14.61 -14.17 -12.31
CA ARG A 37 13.78 -13.10 -12.88
C ARG A 37 12.65 -12.68 -11.95
N TRP A 38 11.98 -13.63 -11.32
CA TRP A 38 10.90 -13.34 -10.38
C TRP A 38 11.43 -12.68 -9.09
N GLY A 39 12.59 -13.13 -8.61
CA GLY A 39 13.30 -12.48 -7.50
C GLY A 39 13.64 -11.01 -7.80
N LEU A 40 14.14 -10.73 -9.01
CA LEU A 40 14.45 -9.36 -9.45
C LEU A 40 13.20 -8.48 -9.57
N ILE A 41 12.10 -9.01 -10.10
CA ILE A 41 10.82 -8.28 -10.18
C ILE A 41 10.32 -7.95 -8.77
N GLN A 42 10.33 -8.92 -7.85
CA GLN A 42 9.93 -8.68 -6.46
C GLN A 42 10.81 -7.62 -5.79
N LEU A 43 12.13 -7.69 -5.98
CA LEU A 43 13.06 -6.74 -5.38
C LEU A 43 12.80 -5.31 -5.87
N LYS A 44 12.63 -5.11 -7.18
CA LYS A 44 12.33 -3.79 -7.76
C LYS A 44 10.98 -3.27 -7.28
N ALA A 45 9.95 -4.10 -7.27
CA ALA A 45 8.62 -3.70 -6.81
C ALA A 45 8.62 -3.35 -5.30
N ASN A 46 9.32 -4.15 -4.48
CA ASN A 46 9.47 -3.89 -3.06
C ASN A 46 10.23 -2.58 -2.81
N ASN A 47 11.29 -2.31 -3.57
CA ASN A 47 12.03 -1.05 -3.48
C ASN A 47 11.14 0.17 -3.78
N VAL A 48 10.31 0.10 -4.83
CA VAL A 48 9.33 1.16 -5.13
C VAL A 48 8.35 1.34 -3.98
N ALA A 49 7.82 0.25 -3.42
CA ALA A 49 6.91 0.30 -2.27
C ALA A 49 7.58 0.85 -1.00
N ASN A 50 8.87 0.60 -0.79
CA ASN A 50 9.62 1.12 0.35
C ASN A 50 9.90 2.62 0.19
N ILE A 51 10.27 3.08 -1.01
CA ILE A 51 10.40 4.52 -1.30
C ILE A 51 9.06 5.22 -1.05
N SER A 52 7.96 4.66 -1.55
CA SER A 52 6.63 5.16 -1.24
C SER A 52 6.36 5.19 0.27
N ASN A 53 6.71 4.14 1.00
CA ASN A 53 6.52 4.08 2.44
C ASN A 53 7.31 5.19 3.15
N SER A 54 8.56 5.44 2.74
CA SER A 54 9.36 6.55 3.26
C SER A 54 8.71 7.90 3.01
N ILE A 55 8.16 8.13 1.80
CA ILE A 55 7.44 9.37 1.48
C ILE A 55 6.19 9.50 2.36
N LEU A 56 5.39 8.43 2.51
CA LEU A 56 4.19 8.46 3.35
C LEU A 56 4.53 8.73 4.83
N LEU A 57 5.64 8.19 5.34
CA LEU A 57 6.11 8.50 6.69
C LEU A 57 6.50 9.97 6.85
N ILE A 58 7.21 10.55 5.88
CA ILE A 58 7.57 11.97 5.89
C ILE A 58 6.30 12.83 5.93
N VAL A 59 5.30 12.51 5.10
CA VAL A 59 4.00 13.20 5.12
C VAL A 59 3.34 13.07 6.49
N LEU A 60 3.34 11.88 7.10
CA LEU A 60 2.73 11.64 8.41
C LEU A 60 3.41 12.44 9.53
N VAL A 61 4.74 12.61 9.47
CA VAL A 61 5.50 13.39 10.45
C VAL A 61 5.29 14.90 10.28
N ILE A 62 5.11 15.35 9.04
CA ILE A 62 4.92 16.77 8.72
C ILE A 62 3.48 17.22 8.98
N LEU A 63 2.49 16.35 8.76
CA LEU A 63 1.07 16.69 8.85
C LEU A 63 0.64 17.35 10.19
N PRO A 64 1.13 16.90 11.37
CA PRO A 64 0.82 17.54 12.65
C PRO A 64 1.24 19.01 12.75
N LEU A 65 2.24 19.46 11.97
CA LEU A 65 2.68 20.85 11.98
C LEU A 65 1.63 21.83 11.41
N PHE A 66 0.62 21.31 10.72
CA PHE A 66 -0.45 22.08 10.08
C PHE A 66 -1.82 21.93 10.75
N ILE A 67 -1.89 21.18 11.85
CA ILE A 67 -3.14 20.86 12.55
C ILE A 67 -3.12 21.54 13.93
N ASP A 68 -4.28 21.99 14.41
CA ASP A 68 -4.40 22.58 15.75
C ASP A 68 -3.99 21.55 16.82
N SER A 69 -3.11 21.97 17.74
CA SER A 69 -2.65 21.20 18.90
C SER A 69 -3.76 20.57 19.76
N GLN A 70 -4.97 21.13 19.76
CA GLN A 70 -6.13 20.61 20.49
C GLN A 70 -6.98 19.61 19.68
N THR A 71 -6.62 19.33 18.42
CA THR A 71 -7.34 18.38 17.56
C THR A 71 -7.22 16.98 18.13
N THR A 72 -8.37 16.36 18.42
CA THR A 72 -8.43 14.98 18.90
C THR A 72 -8.89 14.03 17.80
N PHE A 73 -8.33 12.82 17.81
CA PHE A 73 -8.74 11.73 16.92
C PHE A 73 -9.29 10.58 17.74
N THR A 74 -10.39 9.98 17.28
CA THR A 74 -10.87 8.73 17.86
C THR A 74 -9.92 7.60 17.48
N PHE A 75 -9.72 6.64 18.38
CA PHE A 75 -8.87 5.48 18.11
C PHE A 75 -9.32 4.71 16.85
N GLN A 76 -10.63 4.61 16.62
CA GLN A 76 -11.20 4.02 15.41
C GLN A 76 -10.73 4.74 14.13
N ARG A 77 -10.71 6.08 14.11
CA ARG A 77 -10.23 6.85 12.96
C ARG A 77 -8.72 6.63 12.73
N VAL A 78 -7.94 6.58 13.81
CA VAL A 78 -6.49 6.29 13.71
C VAL A 78 -6.24 4.92 13.09
N ILE A 79 -6.94 3.87 13.55
CA ILE A 79 -6.84 2.53 12.96
C ILE A 79 -7.27 2.53 11.50
N THR A 80 -8.36 3.23 11.17
CA THR A 80 -8.87 3.31 9.80
C THR A 80 -7.82 3.91 8.86
N PHE A 81 -7.19 5.02 9.25
CA PHE A 81 -6.12 5.61 8.46
C PHE A 81 -4.87 4.73 8.38
N ALA A 82 -4.51 4.02 9.46
CA ALA A 82 -3.39 3.07 9.43
C ALA A 82 -3.64 1.91 8.44
N LEU A 83 -4.87 1.38 8.38
CA LEU A 83 -5.23 0.35 7.40
C LEU A 83 -5.18 0.86 5.97
N ILE A 84 -5.67 2.09 5.73
CA ILE A 84 -5.60 2.73 4.41
C ILE A 84 -4.13 2.96 4.01
N TYR A 85 -3.30 3.43 4.94
CA TYR A 85 -1.85 3.59 4.74
C TYR A 85 -1.19 2.29 4.25
N ILE A 86 -1.47 1.17 4.92
CA ILE A 86 -0.95 -0.15 4.54
C ILE A 86 -1.48 -0.54 3.14
N GLY A 87 -2.76 -0.29 2.89
CA GLY A 87 -3.40 -0.54 1.59
C GLY A 87 -2.76 0.22 0.44
N VAL A 88 -2.45 1.51 0.62
CA VAL A 88 -1.77 2.34 -0.39
C VAL A 88 -0.38 1.79 -0.71
N ARG A 89 0.41 1.46 0.33
CA ARG A 89 1.73 0.85 0.14
C ARG A 89 1.64 -0.47 -0.64
N ASN A 90 0.65 -1.31 -0.31
CA ASN A 90 0.44 -2.60 -0.99
C ASN A 90 -0.05 -2.43 -2.43
N LEU A 91 -0.90 -1.44 -2.69
CA LEU A 91 -1.35 -1.10 -4.04
C LEU A 91 -0.17 -0.69 -4.92
N ILE A 92 0.74 0.13 -4.40
CA ILE A 92 1.94 0.57 -5.12
C ILE A 92 2.84 -0.63 -5.43
N GLU A 93 3.06 -1.53 -4.47
CA GLU A 93 3.81 -2.77 -4.74
C GLU A 93 3.13 -3.63 -5.83
N LEU A 94 1.80 -3.78 -5.76
CA LEU A 94 1.04 -4.55 -6.74
C LEU A 94 1.20 -3.99 -8.15
N ILE A 95 1.05 -2.67 -8.30
CA ILE A 95 1.20 -2.00 -9.60
C ILE A 95 2.64 -2.15 -10.09
N ALA A 96 3.62 -2.00 -9.21
CA ALA A 96 5.03 -2.17 -9.56
C ALA A 96 5.35 -3.60 -10.02
N ILE A 97 4.79 -4.63 -9.39
CA ILE A 97 4.93 -6.03 -9.86
C ILE A 97 4.38 -6.16 -11.27
N ILE A 98 3.16 -5.69 -11.53
CA ILE A 98 2.52 -5.78 -12.86
C ILE A 98 3.34 -5.03 -13.92
N TYR A 99 3.89 -3.88 -13.56
CA TYR A 99 4.72 -3.07 -14.46
C TYR A 99 6.05 -3.77 -14.80
N PHE A 100 6.81 -4.21 -13.79
CA PHE A 100 8.11 -4.83 -14.02
C PHE A 100 8.01 -6.22 -14.65
N ASP A 101 6.93 -6.96 -14.39
CA ASP A 101 6.64 -8.25 -15.03
C ASP A 101 6.42 -8.13 -16.55
N ARG A 102 5.94 -6.97 -17.03
CA ARG A 102 5.81 -6.68 -18.46
C ARG A 102 7.12 -6.18 -19.09
N GLN A 103 7.98 -5.57 -18.29
CA GLN A 103 9.19 -4.91 -18.77
C GLN A 103 10.40 -5.86 -18.84
N LEU A 104 10.55 -6.73 -17.85
CA LEU A 104 11.62 -7.73 -17.70
C LEU A 104 11.12 -9.09 -18.13
#